data_AF-A0A409YDD9-F1
#
_entry.id   AF-A0A409YDD9-F1
#
_cell.length_a   1.000
_cell.length_b   1.000
_cell.length_c   1.000
_cell.angle_alpha   90.00
_cell.angle_beta   90.00
_cell.angle_gamma   90.00
#
_symmetry.space_group_name_H-M   'P 1'
#
loop_
_entity.id
_entity.type
_entity.pdbx_description
1 polymer ?
#
loop_
_entity_poly.entity_id
_entity_poly.type
_entity_poly.pdbx_seq_one_letter_code
_entity_poly.pdbx_strand_id
1 'polypeptide(L)'
;VPQVINTANYVYFQAFGHLSSLRGSTTDLARYHNIVIEELLNLHRGQGLDLYWRDTLSCPTEQEYIDMVNNKTGGLFRLAVRLMMAVATKNVGMFVFHNLSSFPSNALRTSHRDYTPVVNLIGVYFQIRDDLCNLQSDKYSAHKGYAEDLTEGKFSFPVIHGIKANPNDRQLLNILQKRPSSPTLKDHAVAYLDKQTHSFEYCRSVLGELEQQVRGEIRRLGGNAALEKIVDLLSKYD
;
A
#
# COMPACT_ATOMS: atom_id res chain seq x y z
N VAL A 1 6.93 -5.84 25.19
CA VAL A 1 5.82 -5.09 24.57
C VAL A 1 5.79 -3.61 25.01
N PRO A 2 5.75 -3.22 26.30
CA PRO A 2 5.57 -1.81 26.69
C PRO A 2 6.68 -0.85 26.22
N GLN A 3 7.95 -1.27 26.32
CA GLN A 3 9.09 -0.47 25.87
C GLN A 3 9.05 -0.21 24.36
N VAL A 4 8.70 -1.23 23.57
CA VAL A 4 8.62 -1.12 22.11
C VAL A 4 7.55 -0.10 21.71
N ILE A 5 6.37 -0.14 22.34
CA ILE A 5 5.29 0.84 22.08
C ILE A 5 5.74 2.26 22.43
N ASN A 6 6.34 2.44 23.62
CA ASN A 6 6.80 3.75 24.06
C ASN A 6 7.88 4.31 23.13
N THR A 7 8.88 3.50 22.78
CA THR A 7 9.97 3.91 21.89
C THR A 7 9.46 4.20 20.47
N ALA A 8 8.55 3.39 19.92
CA ALA A 8 7.96 3.65 18.61
C ALA A 8 7.22 5.01 18.58
N ASN A 9 6.38 5.26 19.61
CA ASN A 9 5.66 6.54 19.72
C ASN A 9 6.62 7.71 19.89
N TYR A 10 7.67 7.56 20.69
CA TYR A 10 8.70 8.58 20.85
C TYR A 10 9.39 8.93 19.52
N VAL A 11 9.74 7.92 18.72
CA VAL A 11 10.39 8.12 17.41
C VAL A 11 9.46 8.83 16.42
N TYR A 12 8.13 8.66 16.48
CA TYR A 12 7.21 9.48 15.69
C TYR A 12 7.35 10.97 15.98
N PHE A 13 7.43 11.34 17.26
CA PHE A 13 7.59 12.75 17.65
C PHE A 13 8.98 13.30 17.33
N GLN A 14 10.03 12.46 17.40
CA GLN A 14 11.36 12.85 16.92
C GLN A 14 11.35 13.13 15.42
N ALA A 15 10.77 12.22 14.62
CA ALA A 15 10.63 12.39 13.17
C ALA A 15 9.84 13.66 12.83
N PHE A 16 8.78 13.96 13.58
CA PHE A 16 8.01 15.19 13.42
C PHE A 16 8.85 16.44 13.74
N GLY A 17 9.68 16.39 14.79
CA GLY A 17 10.58 17.49 15.16
C GLY A 17 11.59 17.83 14.07
N HIS A 18 12.04 16.83 13.29
CA HIS A 18 12.95 17.03 12.16
C HIS A 18 12.34 17.83 11.00
N LEU A 19 11.01 18.03 10.94
CA LEU A 19 10.41 18.85 9.89
C LEU A 19 10.89 20.31 9.93
N SER A 20 11.29 20.80 11.11
CA SER A 20 11.85 22.14 11.29
C SER A 20 13.22 22.33 10.62
N SER A 21 13.92 21.24 10.26
CA SER A 21 15.21 21.32 9.55
C SER A 21 15.05 21.37 8.04
N LEU A 22 13.83 21.16 7.51
CA LEU A 22 13.57 21.26 6.08
C LEU A 22 13.63 22.72 5.62
N ARG A 23 14.16 22.93 4.42
CA ARG A 23 14.23 24.25 3.79
C ARG A 23 12.82 24.85 3.65
N GLY A 24 12.64 26.11 4.04
CA GLY A 24 11.38 26.81 3.84
C GLY A 24 11.20 28.01 4.77
N SER A 25 10.11 28.74 4.57
CA SER A 25 9.58 29.76 5.47
C SER A 25 8.70 29.14 6.56
N THR A 26 8.25 29.95 7.53
CA THR A 26 7.27 29.52 8.54
C THR A 26 5.95 29.01 7.92
N THR A 27 5.53 29.58 6.78
CA THR A 27 4.35 29.12 6.03
C THR A 27 4.59 27.74 5.41
N ASP A 28 5.81 27.45 4.96
CA ASP A 28 6.18 26.13 4.44
C ASP A 28 6.20 25.08 5.55
N LEU A 29 6.67 25.44 6.76
CA LEU A 29 6.66 24.55 7.91
C LEU A 29 5.24 24.11 8.29
N ALA A 30 4.27 25.03 8.30
CA ALA A 30 2.87 24.69 8.54
C ALA A 30 2.32 23.73 7.47
N ARG A 31 2.72 23.90 6.21
CA ARG A 31 2.37 22.99 5.12
C ARG A 31 2.99 21.60 5.32
N TYR A 32 4.24 21.51 5.74
CA TYR A 32 4.92 20.23 6.03
C TYR A 32 4.23 19.49 7.17
N HIS A 33 3.89 20.19 8.26
CA HIS A 33 3.14 19.63 9.37
C HIS A 33 1.79 19.06 8.91
N ASN A 34 1.04 19.81 8.09
CA ASN A 34 -0.25 19.35 7.58
C ASN A 34 -0.13 18.07 6.73
N ILE A 35 0.86 17.99 5.84
CA ILE A 35 1.13 16.78 5.05
C ILE A 35 1.39 15.58 5.96
N VAL A 36 2.25 15.75 6.96
CA VAL A 36 2.63 14.65 7.88
C VAL A 36 1.45 14.22 8.74
N ILE A 37 0.69 15.17 9.30
CA ILE A 37 -0.50 14.86 10.10
C ILE A 37 -1.54 14.10 9.26
N GLU A 38 -1.81 14.57 8.04
CA GLU A 38 -2.79 13.95 7.16
C GLU A 38 -2.40 12.50 6.81
N GLU A 39 -1.14 12.26 6.42
CA GLU A 39 -0.70 10.91 6.05
C GLU A 39 -0.55 9.98 7.26
N LEU A 40 -0.17 10.50 8.43
CA LEU A 40 -0.19 9.70 9.67
C LEU A 40 -1.62 9.32 10.08
N LEU A 41 -2.60 10.21 9.92
CA LEU A 41 -4.00 9.88 10.15
C LEU A 41 -4.49 8.80 9.17
N ASN A 42 -4.12 8.90 7.89
CA ASN A 42 -4.44 7.88 6.90
C ASN A 42 -3.80 6.53 7.24
N LEU A 43 -2.52 6.52 7.64
CA LEU A 43 -1.82 5.31 8.09
C LEU A 43 -2.58 4.60 9.22
N HIS A 44 -3.04 5.34 10.23
CA HIS A 44 -3.80 4.78 11.35
C HIS A 44 -5.20 4.33 10.94
N ARG A 45 -5.87 5.02 10.02
CA ARG A 45 -7.18 4.59 9.48
C ARG A 45 -7.06 3.28 8.71
N GLY A 46 -6.04 3.17 7.85
CA GLY A 46 -5.76 1.94 7.11
C GLY A 46 -5.44 0.78 8.05
N GLN A 47 -4.52 1.00 9.01
CA GLN A 47 -4.21 -0.02 10.02
C GLN A 47 -5.44 -0.39 10.88
N GLY A 48 -6.29 0.59 11.20
CA GLY A 48 -7.52 0.37 11.96
C GLY A 48 -8.50 -0.55 11.23
N LEU A 49 -8.68 -0.37 9.92
CA LEU A 49 -9.53 -1.24 9.09
C LEU A 49 -8.99 -2.66 9.01
N ASP A 50 -7.67 -2.82 8.81
CA ASP A 50 -6.99 -4.12 8.76
C ASP A 50 -7.21 -4.92 10.06
N LEU A 51 -7.01 -4.26 11.21
CA LEU A 51 -7.27 -4.85 12.53
C LEU A 51 -8.77 -5.13 12.75
N TYR A 52 -9.63 -4.21 12.36
CA TYR A 52 -11.08 -4.35 12.50
C TYR A 52 -11.61 -5.58 11.76
N TRP A 53 -11.24 -5.77 10.50
CA TRP A 53 -11.68 -6.92 9.71
C TRP A 53 -11.17 -8.22 10.33
N ARG A 54 -9.88 -8.27 10.68
CA ARG A 54 -9.24 -9.42 11.34
C ARG A 54 -9.95 -9.81 12.64
N ASP A 55 -10.25 -8.84 13.50
CA ASP A 55 -10.77 -9.11 14.84
C ASP A 55 -12.30 -9.34 14.86
N THR A 56 -13.02 -8.82 13.88
CA THR A 56 -14.46 -9.08 13.70
C THR A 56 -14.75 -10.27 12.76
N LEU A 57 -13.71 -10.84 12.15
CA LEU A 57 -13.80 -11.87 11.12
C LEU A 57 -14.67 -11.44 9.91
N SER A 58 -14.64 -10.15 9.58
CA SER A 58 -15.42 -9.55 8.49
C SER A 58 -14.54 -9.41 7.25
N CYS A 59 -14.73 -10.31 6.27
CA CYS A 59 -13.96 -10.27 5.02
C CYS A 59 -14.33 -9.02 4.19
N PRO A 60 -13.36 -8.12 3.88
CA PRO A 60 -13.62 -6.95 3.05
C PRO A 60 -13.81 -7.33 1.57
N THR A 61 -14.37 -6.41 0.78
CA THR A 61 -14.25 -6.38 -0.69
C THR A 61 -12.82 -6.10 -1.14
N GLU A 62 -12.50 -6.47 -2.38
CA GLU A 62 -11.20 -6.13 -2.97
C GLU A 62 -11.02 -4.61 -3.05
N GLN A 63 -12.08 -3.87 -3.37
CA GLN A 63 -12.04 -2.40 -3.38
C GLN A 63 -11.77 -1.83 -2.00
N GLU A 64 -12.47 -2.31 -0.96
CA GLU A 64 -12.21 -1.88 0.42
C GLU A 64 -10.77 -2.20 0.85
N TYR A 65 -10.26 -3.37 0.47
CA TYR A 65 -8.85 -3.72 0.70
C TYR A 65 -7.92 -2.72 0.02
N ILE A 66 -8.14 -2.39 -1.25
CA ILE A 66 -7.33 -1.41 -2.00
C ILE A 66 -7.37 -0.04 -1.31
N ASP A 67 -8.54 0.41 -0.86
CA ASP A 67 -8.69 1.69 -0.15
C ASP A 67 -7.97 1.69 1.21
N MET A 68 -8.03 0.57 1.93
CA MET A 68 -7.27 0.37 3.16
C MET A 68 -5.76 0.40 2.89
N VAL A 69 -5.27 -0.29 1.86
CA VAL A 69 -3.86 -0.32 1.48
C VAL A 69 -3.36 1.06 1.06
N ASN A 70 -4.16 1.80 0.30
CA ASN A 70 -3.87 3.19 -0.03
C ASN A 70 -3.70 4.04 1.23
N ASN A 71 -4.53 3.84 2.25
CA ASN A 71 -4.37 4.54 3.52
C ASN A 71 -3.14 4.09 4.32
N LYS A 72 -2.87 2.78 4.38
CA LYS A 72 -1.78 2.16 5.15
C LYS A 72 -0.42 2.29 4.43
N THR A 73 -0.17 1.43 3.45
CA THR A 73 1.13 1.32 2.75
C THR A 73 1.35 2.50 1.81
N GLY A 74 0.29 2.95 1.13
CA GLY A 74 0.33 4.16 0.29
C GLY A 74 0.62 5.43 1.09
N GLY A 75 0.19 5.49 2.36
CA GLY A 75 0.38 6.67 3.22
C GLY A 75 1.84 7.06 3.42
N LEU A 76 2.73 6.10 3.63
CA LEU A 76 4.16 6.38 3.81
C LEU A 76 4.85 6.81 2.50
N PHE A 77 4.49 6.19 1.36
CA PHE A 77 5.01 6.63 0.06
C PHE A 77 4.52 8.04 -0.29
N ARG A 78 3.23 8.32 -0.06
CA ARG A 78 2.65 9.65 -0.24
C ARG A 78 3.30 10.67 0.67
N LEU A 79 3.54 10.36 1.94
CA LEU A 79 4.23 11.25 2.87
C LEU A 79 5.58 11.69 2.31
N ALA A 80 6.41 10.74 1.88
CA ALA A 80 7.72 11.03 1.31
C ALA A 80 7.60 11.92 0.05
N VAL A 81 6.74 11.54 -0.90
CA VAL A 81 6.60 12.26 -2.17
C VAL A 81 5.92 13.62 -2.03
N ARG A 82 4.92 13.76 -1.17
CA ARG A 82 4.26 15.03 -0.88
C ARG A 82 5.21 16.02 -0.20
N LEU A 83 6.07 15.55 0.72
CA LEU A 83 7.12 16.39 1.29
C LEU A 83 8.17 16.79 0.23
N MET A 84 8.62 15.85 -0.62
CA MET A 84 9.53 16.16 -1.73
C MET A 84 8.93 17.21 -2.67
N MET A 85 7.66 17.06 -3.07
CA MET A 85 6.93 18.04 -3.89
C MET A 85 6.76 19.38 -3.18
N ALA A 86 6.57 19.39 -1.86
CA ALA A 86 6.41 20.63 -1.09
C ALA A 86 7.72 21.43 -0.98
N VAL A 87 8.87 20.75 -0.93
CA VAL A 87 10.21 21.37 -0.83
C VAL A 87 10.83 21.67 -2.21
N ALA A 88 10.38 21.00 -3.27
CA ALA A 88 10.96 21.13 -4.61
C ALA A 88 10.82 22.55 -5.19
N THR A 89 11.90 23.05 -5.79
CA THR A 89 11.94 24.39 -6.42
C THR A 89 11.28 24.44 -7.79
N LYS A 90 10.98 23.28 -8.39
CA LYS A 90 10.31 23.13 -9.70
C LYS A 90 9.46 21.86 -9.71
N ASN A 91 8.15 21.97 -9.53
CA ASN A 91 7.21 20.89 -9.89
C ASN A 91 6.63 21.21 -11.26
N VAL A 92 7.38 20.94 -12.32
CA VAL A 92 6.97 21.26 -13.69
C VAL A 92 5.96 20.21 -14.15
N GLY A 93 4.67 20.52 -14.08
CA GLY A 93 3.66 19.83 -14.88
C GLY A 93 3.65 20.41 -16.28
N MET A 94 3.42 19.53 -17.25
CA MET A 94 3.16 19.94 -18.63
C MET A 94 1.84 20.69 -18.66
N PHE A 95 1.76 21.78 -19.44
CA PHE A 95 0.52 22.51 -19.65
C PHE A 95 -0.52 21.57 -20.24
N VAL A 96 -1.62 21.34 -19.52
CA VAL A 96 -2.82 20.71 -20.07
C VAL A 96 -3.85 21.82 -20.21
N PHE A 97 -4.14 22.23 -21.44
CA PHE A 97 -5.29 23.08 -21.72
C PHE A 97 -6.56 22.27 -21.48
N HIS A 98 -7.18 22.43 -20.31
CA HIS A 98 -8.56 21.99 -20.15
C HIS A 98 -9.47 23.07 -20.70
N ASN A 99 -9.95 22.86 -21.93
CA ASN A 99 -11.11 23.58 -22.46
C ASN A 99 -12.34 23.17 -21.64
N LEU A 100 -12.62 23.88 -20.55
CA LEU A 100 -13.99 24.06 -20.08
C LEU A 100 -14.22 25.55 -19.88
N SER A 101 -14.87 26.11 -20.89
CA SER A 101 -15.61 27.36 -20.84
C SER A 101 -16.51 27.38 -19.60
N SER A 102 -16.12 28.17 -18.60
CA SER A 102 -16.98 28.97 -17.68
C SER A 102 -16.23 29.23 -16.37
N PHE A 103 -15.26 30.17 -16.35
CA PHE A 103 -14.92 31.02 -15.20
C PHE A 103 -13.76 31.95 -15.61
N PRO A 104 -13.86 33.29 -15.45
CA PRO A 104 -12.79 34.21 -15.80
C PRO A 104 -11.89 34.46 -14.59
N SER A 105 -10.60 34.14 -14.68
CA SER A 105 -9.51 34.93 -14.09
C SER A 105 -8.15 34.32 -14.45
N ASN A 106 -7.30 35.18 -15.00
CA ASN A 106 -5.94 34.94 -15.49
C ASN A 106 -4.94 34.58 -14.38
N ALA A 107 -5.16 33.47 -13.68
CA ALA A 107 -4.08 32.83 -12.94
C ALA A 107 -3.42 31.82 -13.87
N LEU A 108 -2.18 32.09 -14.28
CA LEU A 108 -1.27 31.11 -14.83
C LEU A 108 -1.08 30.01 -13.76
N ARG A 109 -2.00 29.04 -13.66
CA ARG A 109 -1.81 27.87 -12.79
C ARG A 109 -0.71 27.06 -13.45
N THR A 110 0.51 27.18 -12.94
CA THR A 110 1.51 26.12 -13.11
C THR A 110 0.83 24.85 -12.62
N SER A 111 0.45 23.95 -13.53
CA SER A 111 0.01 22.61 -13.17
C SER A 111 1.21 21.99 -12.45
N HIS A 112 1.17 21.89 -11.13
CA HIS A 112 2.19 21.15 -10.42
C HIS A 112 1.99 19.68 -10.77
N ARG A 113 3.03 19.03 -11.29
CA ARG A 113 2.99 17.60 -11.56
C ARG A 113 2.74 16.87 -10.25
N ASP A 114 1.60 16.20 -10.15
CA ASP A 114 1.25 15.38 -9.01
C ASP A 114 1.77 13.96 -9.21
N TYR A 115 2.65 13.52 -8.32
CA TYR A 115 3.24 12.18 -8.30
C TYR A 115 2.47 11.23 -7.35
N THR A 116 1.41 11.71 -6.69
CA THR A 116 0.59 10.90 -5.78
C THR A 116 -0.02 9.66 -6.46
N PRO A 117 -0.55 9.74 -7.71
CA PRO A 117 -1.14 8.56 -8.36
C PRO A 117 -0.15 7.41 -8.58
N VAL A 118 1.09 7.70 -9.01
CA VAL A 118 2.09 6.64 -9.25
C VAL A 118 2.49 5.95 -7.95
N VAL A 119 2.62 6.69 -6.84
CA VAL A 119 2.97 6.07 -5.57
C VAL A 119 1.82 5.30 -4.93
N ASN A 120 0.58 5.69 -5.18
CA ASN A 120 -0.58 4.90 -4.77
C ASN A 120 -0.59 3.53 -5.49
N LEU A 121 -0.39 3.54 -6.81
CA LEU A 121 -0.28 2.30 -7.60
C LEU A 121 0.87 1.41 -7.11
N ILE A 122 2.05 1.98 -6.86
CA ILE A 122 3.19 1.25 -6.29
C ILE A 122 2.87 0.70 -4.91
N GLY A 123 2.19 1.47 -4.06
CA GLY A 123 1.78 1.04 -2.71
C GLY A 123 0.86 -0.18 -2.74
N VAL A 124 -0.14 -0.17 -3.63
CA VAL A 124 -1.06 -1.32 -3.83
C VAL A 124 -0.30 -2.52 -4.38
N TYR A 125 0.50 -2.33 -5.42
CA TYR A 125 1.33 -3.39 -6.00
C TYR A 125 2.24 -4.03 -4.95
N PHE A 126 2.94 -3.21 -4.15
CA PHE A 126 3.87 -3.69 -3.13
C PHE A 126 3.16 -4.51 -2.04
N GLN A 127 1.98 -4.08 -1.59
CA GLN A 127 1.25 -4.79 -0.55
C GLN A 127 0.69 -6.13 -1.05
N ILE A 128 0.09 -6.17 -2.24
CA ILE A 128 -0.42 -7.43 -2.81
C ILE A 128 0.73 -8.42 -3.02
N ARG A 129 1.90 -7.93 -3.45
CA ARG A 129 3.10 -8.74 -3.58
C ARG A 129 3.58 -9.28 -2.23
N ASP A 130 3.65 -8.46 -1.16
CA ASP A 130 4.02 -8.91 0.19
C ASP A 130 3.04 -9.98 0.71
N ASP A 131 1.74 -9.78 0.49
CA ASP A 131 0.68 -10.72 0.86
C ASP A 131 0.83 -12.08 0.13
N LEU A 132 1.16 -12.06 -1.17
CA LEU A 132 1.41 -13.28 -1.95
C LEU A 132 2.69 -13.99 -1.50
N CYS A 133 3.79 -13.25 -1.33
CA CYS A 133 5.08 -13.79 -0.89
C CYS A 133 4.99 -14.40 0.52
N ASN A 134 4.17 -13.84 1.41
CA ASN A 134 3.92 -14.38 2.75
C ASN A 134 3.41 -15.83 2.70
N LEU A 135 2.61 -16.17 1.68
CA LEU A 135 1.96 -17.48 1.55
C LEU A 135 2.70 -18.48 0.65
N GLN A 136 3.61 -18.03 -0.24
CA GLN A 136 4.25 -18.90 -1.23
C GLN A 136 5.77 -19.07 -1.10
N SER A 137 6.48 -18.16 -0.43
CA SER A 137 7.95 -18.11 -0.56
C SER A 137 8.69 -18.80 0.58
N ASP A 138 9.43 -19.86 0.23
CA ASP A 138 10.37 -20.55 1.13
C ASP A 138 11.47 -19.60 1.65
N LYS A 139 11.95 -18.67 0.81
CA LYS A 139 12.94 -17.65 1.17
C LYS A 139 12.39 -16.64 2.19
N TYR A 140 11.11 -16.29 2.08
CA TYR A 140 10.43 -15.37 2.99
C TYR A 140 10.15 -16.02 4.35
N SER A 141 9.84 -17.32 4.32
CA SER A 141 9.65 -18.15 5.52
C SER A 141 10.86 -18.14 6.45
N ALA A 142 12.09 -18.05 5.91
CA ALA A 142 13.32 -18.01 6.68
C ALA A 142 13.53 -16.72 7.50
N HIS A 143 12.90 -15.60 7.13
CA HIS A 143 13.11 -14.30 7.78
C HIS A 143 11.88 -13.79 8.55
N LYS A 144 10.67 -14.16 8.12
CA LYS A 144 9.40 -13.67 8.68
C LYS A 144 8.55 -14.76 9.34
N GLY A 145 8.82 -16.03 9.07
CA GLY A 145 7.94 -17.16 9.43
C GLY A 145 7.05 -17.57 8.25
N TYR A 146 6.75 -18.87 8.14
CA TYR A 146 5.93 -19.43 7.05
C TYR A 146 4.45 -19.06 7.23
N ALA A 147 3.85 -18.42 6.22
CA ALA A 147 2.44 -18.04 6.17
C ALA A 147 1.93 -17.36 7.47
N GLU A 148 2.68 -16.37 7.97
CA GLU A 148 2.33 -15.65 9.20
C GLU A 148 1.01 -14.88 9.08
N ASP A 149 0.60 -14.46 7.88
CA ASP A 149 -0.70 -13.81 7.69
C ASP A 149 -1.85 -14.73 8.15
N LEU A 150 -1.69 -16.06 8.03
CA LEU A 150 -2.64 -17.03 8.57
C LEU A 150 -2.58 -17.12 10.10
N THR A 151 -1.38 -17.07 10.70
CA THR A 151 -1.22 -17.00 12.16
C THR A 151 -1.89 -15.75 12.72
N GLU A 152 -1.76 -14.61 12.04
CA GLU A 152 -2.38 -13.36 12.45
C GLU A 152 -3.91 -13.38 12.25
N GLY A 153 -4.41 -14.24 11.35
CA GLY A 153 -5.82 -14.25 10.92
C GLY A 153 -6.14 -13.10 9.96
N LYS A 154 -5.12 -12.57 9.28
CA LYS A 154 -5.21 -11.40 8.40
C LYS A 154 -5.97 -11.74 7.11
N PHE A 155 -6.82 -10.81 6.68
CA PHE A 155 -7.46 -10.86 5.37
C PHE A 155 -6.51 -10.29 4.31
N SER A 156 -5.48 -11.06 3.96
CA SER A 156 -4.56 -10.70 2.87
C SER A 156 -5.22 -10.88 1.51
N PHE A 157 -4.68 -10.24 0.46
CA PHE A 157 -5.32 -10.22 -0.87
C PHE A 157 -5.66 -11.62 -1.44
N PRO A 158 -4.75 -12.63 -1.39
CA PRO A 158 -5.09 -13.99 -1.86
C PRO A 158 -6.20 -14.65 -1.02
N VAL A 159 -6.24 -14.36 0.28
CA VAL A 159 -7.24 -14.91 1.21
C VAL A 159 -8.62 -14.29 0.97
N ILE A 160 -8.69 -12.98 0.73
CA ILE A 160 -9.92 -12.28 0.36
C ILE A 160 -10.51 -12.89 -0.92
N HIS A 161 -9.68 -13.03 -1.96
CA HIS A 161 -10.11 -13.68 -3.20
C HIS A 161 -10.59 -15.12 -2.93
N GLY A 162 -9.82 -15.91 -2.16
CA GLY A 162 -10.18 -17.30 -1.87
C GLY A 162 -11.53 -17.45 -1.15
N ILE A 163 -11.83 -16.57 -0.20
CA ILE A 163 -13.13 -16.55 0.50
C ILE A 163 -14.27 -16.17 -0.44
N LYS A 164 -14.04 -15.20 -1.34
CA LYS A 164 -15.06 -14.70 -2.27
C LYS A 164 -15.29 -15.59 -3.49
N ALA A 165 -14.27 -16.33 -3.91
CA ALA A 165 -14.37 -17.26 -5.02
C ALA A 165 -15.30 -18.44 -4.71
N ASN A 166 -15.46 -18.80 -3.43
CA ASN A 166 -16.42 -19.81 -2.98
C ASN A 166 -17.13 -19.39 -1.68
N PRO A 167 -18.17 -18.53 -1.75
CA PRO A 167 -18.83 -17.96 -0.55
C PRO A 167 -19.53 -18.97 0.36
N ASN A 168 -19.83 -20.16 -0.18
CA ASN A 168 -20.48 -21.24 0.59
C ASN A 168 -19.46 -22.04 1.43
N ASP A 169 -18.18 -21.94 1.10
CA ASP A 169 -17.12 -22.62 1.83
C ASP A 169 -16.51 -21.70 2.90
N ARG A 170 -16.69 -22.09 4.16
CA ARG A 170 -16.20 -21.35 5.33
C ARG A 170 -14.81 -21.80 5.79
N GLN A 171 -14.15 -22.71 5.06
CA GLN A 171 -12.88 -23.30 5.47
C GLN A 171 -11.81 -22.25 5.75
N LEU A 172 -11.60 -21.29 4.84
CA LEU A 172 -10.61 -20.22 5.04
C LEU A 172 -10.96 -19.33 6.24
N LEU A 173 -12.23 -18.93 6.40
CA LEU A 173 -12.68 -18.16 7.56
C LEU A 173 -12.44 -18.90 8.88
N ASN A 174 -12.74 -20.19 8.92
CA ASN A 174 -12.52 -21.03 10.10
C ASN A 174 -11.02 -21.19 10.41
N ILE A 175 -10.16 -21.22 9.39
CA ILE A 175 -8.70 -21.25 9.57
C ILE A 175 -8.21 -19.92 10.12
N LEU A 176 -8.62 -18.78 9.54
CA LEU A 176 -8.24 -17.45 10.05
C LEU A 176 -8.67 -17.24 11.50
N GLN A 177 -9.88 -17.71 11.85
CA GLN A 177 -10.37 -17.62 13.23
C GLN A 177 -9.51 -18.42 14.21
N LYS A 178 -8.97 -19.57 13.78
CA LYS A 178 -8.11 -20.43 14.60
C LYS A 178 -6.70 -19.88 14.79
N ARG A 179 -6.26 -18.93 13.95
CA ARG A 179 -4.92 -18.33 14.03
C ARG A 179 -3.81 -19.39 14.18
N PRO A 180 -3.72 -20.34 13.24
CA PRO A 180 -2.90 -21.54 13.41
C PRO A 180 -1.41 -21.19 13.50
N SER A 181 -0.73 -21.78 14.49
CA SER A 181 0.73 -21.80 14.55
C SER A 181 1.34 -23.03 13.87
N SER A 182 0.55 -24.10 13.67
CA SER A 182 1.03 -25.36 13.10
C SER A 182 1.15 -25.31 11.57
N PRO A 183 2.23 -25.89 10.98
CA PRO A 183 2.40 -25.95 9.53
C PRO A 183 1.24 -26.64 8.81
N THR A 184 0.69 -27.72 9.36
CA THR A 184 -0.33 -28.54 8.68
C THR A 184 -1.60 -27.76 8.30
N LEU A 185 -2.10 -26.88 9.19
CA LEU A 185 -3.27 -26.05 8.86
C LEU A 185 -2.91 -24.94 7.88
N LYS A 186 -1.69 -24.42 7.93
CA LYS A 186 -1.17 -23.44 6.97
C LYS A 186 -1.04 -24.06 5.58
N ASP A 187 -0.43 -25.24 5.47
CA ASP A 187 -0.29 -26.01 4.23
C ASP A 187 -1.66 -26.31 3.60
N HIS A 188 -2.64 -26.67 4.42
CA HIS A 188 -3.99 -26.92 3.94
C HIS A 188 -4.65 -25.65 3.37
N ALA A 189 -4.51 -24.51 4.04
CA ALA A 189 -5.02 -23.24 3.54
C ALA A 189 -4.32 -22.80 2.25
N VAL A 190 -2.98 -22.89 2.19
CA VAL A 190 -2.18 -22.57 1.02
C VAL A 190 -2.57 -23.47 -0.16
N ALA A 191 -2.70 -24.77 0.06
CA ALA A 191 -3.13 -25.71 -0.98
C ALA A 191 -4.56 -25.44 -1.47
N TYR A 192 -5.46 -25.04 -0.57
CA TYR A 192 -6.82 -24.63 -0.94
C TYR A 192 -6.82 -23.36 -1.82
N LEU A 193 -6.05 -22.34 -1.42
CA LEU A 193 -5.88 -21.10 -2.17
C LEU A 193 -5.27 -21.33 -3.56
N ASP A 194 -4.32 -22.24 -3.66
CA ASP A 194 -3.64 -22.58 -4.92
C ASP A 194 -4.56 -23.41 -5.84
N LYS A 195 -5.08 -24.53 -5.32
CA LYS A 195 -5.67 -25.59 -6.16
C LYS A 195 -7.18 -25.52 -6.29
N GLN A 196 -7.90 -24.93 -5.34
CA GLN A 196 -9.36 -24.93 -5.33
C GLN A 196 -9.92 -23.59 -5.79
N THR A 197 -9.34 -22.47 -5.33
CA THR A 197 -9.82 -21.12 -5.66
C THR A 197 -8.95 -20.40 -6.68
N HIS A 198 -7.82 -20.97 -7.08
CA HIS A 198 -6.86 -20.36 -8.03
C HIS A 198 -6.43 -18.94 -7.63
N SER A 199 -6.42 -18.65 -6.32
CA SER A 199 -6.17 -17.30 -5.80
C SER A 199 -4.78 -16.79 -6.12
N PHE A 200 -3.77 -17.66 -6.15
CA PHE A 200 -2.41 -17.23 -6.48
C PHE A 200 -2.23 -16.88 -7.96
N GLU A 201 -2.92 -17.57 -8.85
CA GLU A 201 -2.96 -17.21 -10.27
C GLU A 201 -3.67 -15.87 -10.47
N TYR A 202 -4.84 -15.68 -9.83
CA TYR A 202 -5.56 -14.41 -9.82
C TYR A 202 -4.70 -13.25 -9.27
N CYS A 203 -3.98 -13.46 -8.16
CA CYS A 203 -3.10 -12.42 -7.61
C CYS A 203 -1.98 -12.04 -8.59
N ARG A 204 -1.41 -13.02 -9.31
CA ARG A 204 -0.38 -12.78 -10.32
C ARG A 204 -0.92 -12.00 -11.52
N SER A 205 -2.16 -12.26 -11.97
CA SER A 205 -2.78 -11.48 -13.05
C SER A 205 -3.01 -10.02 -12.62
N VAL A 206 -3.57 -9.80 -11.41
CA VAL A 206 -3.77 -8.46 -10.84
C VAL A 206 -2.44 -7.70 -10.69
N LEU A 207 -1.38 -8.36 -10.22
CA LEU A 207 -0.05 -7.75 -10.16
C LEU A 207 0.48 -7.37 -11.55
N GLY A 208 0.26 -8.20 -12.56
CA GLY A 208 0.61 -7.88 -13.95
C GLY A 208 -0.13 -6.66 -14.50
N GLU A 209 -1.42 -6.51 -14.20
CA GLU A 209 -2.20 -5.33 -14.57
C GLU A 209 -1.74 -4.08 -13.83
N LEU A 210 -1.51 -4.17 -12.52
CA LEU A 210 -1.00 -3.06 -11.71
C LEU A 210 0.39 -2.61 -12.18
N GLU A 211 1.27 -3.54 -12.55
CA GLU A 211 2.57 -3.20 -13.12
C GLU A 211 2.42 -2.38 -14.41
N GLN A 212 1.53 -2.79 -15.32
CA GLN A 212 1.26 -2.04 -16.55
C GLN A 212 0.74 -0.64 -16.25
N GLN A 213 -0.14 -0.49 -15.26
CA GLN A 213 -0.63 0.80 -14.79
C GLN A 213 0.49 1.67 -14.22
N VAL A 214 1.37 1.12 -13.36
CA VAL A 214 2.54 1.81 -12.81
C VAL A 214 3.44 2.30 -13.95
N ARG A 215 3.80 1.43 -14.90
CA ARG A 215 4.65 1.80 -16.05
C ARG A 215 3.97 2.81 -16.97
N GLY A 216 2.64 2.72 -17.16
CA GLY A 216 1.85 3.71 -17.88
C GLY A 216 1.94 5.08 -17.23
N GLU A 217 1.79 5.13 -15.91
CA GLU A 217 1.82 6.36 -15.14
C GLU A 217 3.23 6.99 -15.09
N ILE A 218 4.29 6.17 -14.96
CA ILE A 218 5.68 6.64 -15.07
C ILE A 218 5.92 7.31 -16.44
N ARG A 219 5.47 6.68 -17.52
CA ARG A 219 5.58 7.23 -18.88
C ARG A 219 4.77 8.53 -19.02
N ARG A 220 3.55 8.57 -18.49
CA ARG A 220 2.70 9.79 -18.48
C ARG A 220 3.39 10.95 -17.75
N LEU A 221 4.16 10.65 -16.71
CA LEU A 221 4.95 11.60 -15.94
C LEU A 221 6.31 11.93 -16.59
N GLY A 222 6.57 11.50 -17.82
CA GLY A 222 7.79 11.82 -18.58
C GLY A 222 8.94 10.82 -18.44
N GLY A 223 8.69 9.65 -17.85
CA GLY A 223 9.66 8.57 -17.71
C GLY A 223 10.63 8.75 -16.54
N ASN A 224 11.10 7.63 -15.99
CA ASN A 224 12.15 7.61 -14.98
C ASN A 224 12.86 6.25 -14.97
N ALA A 225 14.03 6.17 -15.62
CA ALA A 225 14.78 4.93 -15.77
C ALA A 225 15.20 4.28 -14.43
N ALA A 226 15.42 5.08 -13.39
CA ALA A 226 15.75 4.54 -12.07
C ALA A 226 14.53 3.88 -11.43
N LEU A 227 13.35 4.52 -11.52
CA LEU A 227 12.11 3.96 -11.00
C LEU A 227 11.67 2.73 -11.81
N GLU A 228 11.82 2.75 -13.14
CA GLU A 228 11.54 1.58 -13.98
C GLU A 228 12.41 0.38 -13.60
N LYS A 229 13.70 0.58 -13.30
CA LYS A 229 14.57 -0.48 -12.78
C LYS A 229 14.10 -1.02 -11.43
N ILE A 230 13.56 -0.17 -10.55
CA ILE A 230 12.97 -0.62 -9.29
C ILE A 230 11.75 -1.49 -9.56
N VAL A 231 10.87 -1.09 -10.49
CA VAL A 231 9.72 -1.90 -10.90
C VAL A 231 10.20 -3.25 -11.47
N ASP A 232 11.21 -3.26 -12.35
CA ASP A 232 11.79 -4.48 -12.92
C ASP A 232 12.32 -5.45 -11.85
N LEU A 233 12.90 -4.92 -10.76
CA LEU A 233 13.38 -5.72 -9.65
C LEU A 233 12.22 -6.33 -8.84
N LEU A 234 11.14 -5.57 -8.65
CA LEU A 234 9.97 -6.04 -7.90
C LEU A 234 9.15 -7.08 -8.68
N SER A 235 9.13 -7.00 -10.01
CA SER A 235 8.39 -7.90 -10.89
C SER A 235 8.96 -9.31 -11.02
N LYS A 236 10.17 -9.56 -10.47
CA LYS A 236 10.75 -10.90 -10.45
C LYS A 236 10.18 -11.69 -9.27
N TYR A 237 9.56 -12.83 -9.57
CA TYR A 237 8.92 -13.73 -8.60
C TYR A 237 9.87 -14.81 -8.03
N ASP A 238 11.20 -14.63 -8.20
CA ASP A 238 12.23 -15.65 -7.93
C ASP A 238 12.77 -15.67 -6.48
#